data_AF-A0A7L3XQ42-F1
#
_entry.id   AF-A0A7L3XQ42-F1
#
_cell.length_a   1.000
_cell.length_b   1.000
_cell.length_c   1.000
_cell.angle_alpha   90.00
_cell.angle_beta   90.00
_cell.angle_gamma   90.00
#
_symmetry.space_group_name_H-M   'P 1'
#
loop_
_entity.id
_entity.type
_entity.pdbx_description
1 polymer ?
#
loop_
_entity_poly.entity_id
_entity_poly.type
_entity_poly.pdbx_seq_one_letter_code
_entity_poly.pdbx_strand_id
1 'polypeptide(L)'
;KVDYDVCSNYGNWLYSAGIGNDPRDNRKFNMIKQGLDYDGNGDYVRLWVPELQAIKGADIHTPWALNSAALSQAGVTLGETYPQPVVTAPEWSRHINQR
;
A
#
# COMPACT_ATOMS: atom_id res chain seq x y z
N LYS A 1 -12.98 19.06 -16.79
CA LYS A 1 -12.13 18.28 -15.85
C LYS A 1 -11.62 17.07 -16.62
N VAL A 2 -10.38 16.65 -16.43
CA VAL A 2 -9.65 15.77 -17.37
C VAL A 2 -10.33 14.42 -17.66
N ASP A 3 -11.14 13.87 -16.75
CA ASP A 3 -11.72 12.53 -16.85
C ASP A 3 -13.04 12.33 -16.04
N TYR A 4 -13.69 13.41 -15.62
CA TYR A 4 -14.88 13.31 -14.76
C TYR A 4 -16.12 12.88 -15.52
N ASP A 5 -16.63 11.70 -15.18
CA ASP A 5 -17.93 11.17 -15.61
C ASP A 5 -18.75 10.70 -14.39
N VAL A 6 -20.01 11.16 -14.32
CA VAL A 6 -20.92 10.92 -13.19
C VAL A 6 -21.27 9.44 -13.09
N CYS A 7 -21.52 8.79 -14.23
CA CYS A 7 -21.91 7.38 -14.29
C CYS A 7 -20.77 6.46 -13.83
N SER A 8 -19.55 6.71 -14.31
CA SER A 8 -18.34 5.97 -13.93
C SER A 8 -18.03 6.12 -12.44
N ASN A 9 -18.13 7.34 -11.90
CA ASN A 9 -17.94 7.58 -10.47
C ASN A 9 -18.99 6.84 -9.64
N TYR A 10 -20.27 6.96 -9.98
CA TYR A 10 -21.36 6.28 -9.27
C TYR A 10 -21.18 4.75 -9.27
N GLY A 11 -20.88 4.16 -10.44
CA GLY A 11 -20.64 2.72 -10.56
C GLY A 11 -19.46 2.22 -9.72
N ASN A 12 -18.35 2.96 -9.70
CA ASN A 12 -17.17 2.60 -8.90
C ASN A 12 -17.45 2.67 -7.38
N TRP A 13 -18.20 3.68 -6.93
CA TRP A 13 -18.61 3.78 -5.52
C TRP A 13 -19.56 2.67 -5.11
N LEU A 14 -20.53 2.32 -5.95
CA LEU A 14 -21.41 1.17 -5.71
C LEU A 14 -20.60 -0.13 -5.59
N TYR A 15 -19.69 -0.40 -6.54
CA TYR A 15 -18.82 -1.58 -6.50
C TYR A 15 -17.96 -1.61 -5.23
N SER A 16 -17.37 -0.47 -4.84
CA SER A 16 -16.54 -0.36 -3.63
C SER A 16 -17.33 -0.57 -2.34
N ALA A 17 -18.62 -0.21 -2.34
CA ALA A 17 -19.55 -0.45 -1.24
C ALA A 17 -20.14 -1.87 -1.23
N GLY A 18 -19.77 -2.73 -2.19
CA GLY A 18 -20.33 -4.08 -2.33
C GLY A 18 -21.78 -4.08 -2.82
N ILE A 19 -22.22 -3.01 -3.50
CA ILE A 19 -23.56 -2.88 -4.09
C ILE A 19 -23.43 -3.04 -5.61
N GLY A 20 -24.12 -4.01 -6.21
CA GLY A 20 -24.08 -4.22 -7.67
C GLY A 20 -24.31 -5.67 -8.10
N ASN A 21 -23.99 -5.95 -9.37
CA ASN A 21 -24.27 -7.24 -10.01
C ASN A 21 -23.23 -8.34 -9.71
N ASP A 22 -22.06 -7.98 -9.17
CA ASP A 22 -21.01 -8.92 -8.71
C ASP A 22 -20.13 -8.29 -7.61
N PRO A 23 -20.69 -7.96 -6.43
CA PRO A 23 -19.87 -7.49 -5.34
C PRO A 23 -19.03 -8.65 -4.82
N ARG A 24 -17.70 -8.47 -4.80
CA ARG A 24 -16.79 -9.43 -4.15
C ARG A 24 -16.94 -9.32 -2.64
N ASP A 25 -17.97 -9.97 -2.13
CA ASP A 25 -18.33 -9.94 -0.72
C ASP A 25 -17.18 -10.47 0.16
N ASN A 26 -16.98 -9.89 1.34
CA ASN A 26 -15.87 -10.19 2.26
C ASN A 26 -14.43 -10.02 1.74
N ARG A 27 -14.20 -9.32 0.62
CA ARG A 27 -12.82 -9.04 0.14
C ARG A 27 -12.21 -7.82 0.83
N LYS A 28 -11.54 -8.03 1.97
CA LYS A 28 -10.69 -6.99 2.57
C LYS A 28 -9.56 -6.60 1.61
N PHE A 29 -9.40 -5.30 1.36
CA PHE A 29 -8.33 -4.79 0.50
C PHE A 29 -6.99 -4.85 1.24
N ASN A 30 -6.12 -5.78 0.84
CA ASN A 30 -4.80 -5.94 1.43
C ASN A 30 -3.77 -5.11 0.64
N MET A 31 -3.42 -3.94 1.17
CA MET A 31 -2.48 -3.01 0.52
C MET A 31 -1.11 -3.63 0.26
N ILE A 32 -0.61 -4.47 1.18
CA ILE A 32 0.71 -5.09 1.04
C ILE A 32 0.70 -6.06 -0.14
N LYS A 33 -0.29 -6.96 -0.20
CA LYS A 33 -0.42 -7.88 -1.33
C LYS A 33 -0.56 -7.14 -2.65
N GLN A 34 -1.35 -6.07 -2.69
CA GLN A 34 -1.52 -5.28 -3.93
C GLN A 34 -0.23 -4.57 -4.33
N GLY A 35 0.54 -4.04 -3.37
CA GLY A 35 1.88 -3.49 -3.63
C GLY A 35 2.81 -4.53 -4.23
N LEU A 36 2.85 -5.73 -3.66
CA LEU A 36 3.66 -6.84 -4.17
C LEU A 36 3.22 -7.31 -5.57
N ASP A 37 1.91 -7.39 -5.82
CA ASP A 37 1.37 -7.86 -7.10
C ASP A 37 1.58 -6.85 -8.24
N TYR A 38 1.42 -5.53 -7.98
CA TYR A 38 1.40 -4.50 -9.02
C TYR A 38 2.63 -3.60 -9.06
N ASP A 39 3.37 -3.50 -7.96
CA ASP A 39 4.59 -2.69 -7.82
C ASP A 39 5.69 -3.49 -7.12
N GLY A 40 5.97 -4.72 -7.59
CA GLY A 40 6.92 -5.63 -6.93
C GLY A 40 8.34 -5.04 -6.76
N ASN A 41 8.74 -4.09 -7.60
CA ASN A 41 10.01 -3.39 -7.45
C ASN A 41 9.94 -2.18 -6.51
N GLY A 42 8.75 -1.64 -6.25
CA GLY A 42 8.57 -0.43 -5.45
C GLY A 42 8.82 0.88 -6.20
N ASP A 43 8.87 0.84 -7.53
CA ASP A 43 9.24 2.00 -8.36
C ASP A 43 8.17 3.09 -8.29
N TYR A 44 6.89 2.69 -8.22
CA TYR A 44 5.79 3.64 -8.09
C TYR A 44 5.86 4.36 -6.75
N VAL A 45 6.07 3.63 -5.65
CA VAL A 45 6.20 4.24 -4.32
C VAL A 45 7.43 5.16 -4.26
N ARG A 46 8.59 4.76 -4.80
CA ARG A 46 9.79 5.61 -4.85
C ARG A 46 9.59 6.91 -5.62
N LEU A 47 8.78 6.89 -6.66
CA LEU A 47 8.48 8.07 -7.45
C LEU A 47 7.66 9.10 -6.66
N TRP A 48 6.67 8.63 -5.89
CA TRP A 48 5.71 9.51 -5.21
C TRP A 48 6.03 9.79 -3.74
N VAL A 49 6.88 8.96 -3.11
CA VAL A 49 7.26 9.04 -1.69
C VAL A 49 8.78 9.18 -1.61
N PRO A 50 9.32 10.40 -1.83
CA PRO A 50 10.76 10.62 -1.95
C PRO A 50 11.55 10.20 -0.70
N GLU A 51 10.94 10.30 0.49
CA GLU A 51 11.54 9.90 1.75
C GLU A 51 11.86 8.40 1.84
N LEU A 52 11.22 7.56 1.02
CA LEU A 52 11.46 6.11 0.98
C LEU A 52 12.37 5.67 -0.18
N GLN A 53 12.91 6.60 -0.97
CA GLN A 53 13.68 6.28 -2.19
C GLN A 53 14.89 5.37 -1.96
N ALA A 54 15.50 5.45 -0.78
CA ALA A 54 16.65 4.62 -0.43
C ALA A 54 16.28 3.15 -0.15
N ILE A 55 15.01 2.84 0.05
CA ILE A 55 14.51 1.47 0.24
C ILE A 55 14.38 0.80 -1.13
N LYS A 56 15.06 -0.34 -1.28
CA LYS A 56 15.11 -1.10 -2.53
C LYS A 56 14.12 -2.25 -2.54
N GLY A 57 13.60 -2.57 -3.72
CA GLY A 57 12.70 -3.70 -3.93
C GLY A 57 11.35 -3.56 -3.24
N ALA A 58 10.71 -4.70 -2.99
CA ALA A 58 9.40 -4.84 -2.39
C ALA A 58 9.29 -4.35 -0.94
N ASP A 59 10.41 -4.20 -0.24
CA ASP A 59 10.46 -3.77 1.16
C ASP A 59 9.87 -2.38 1.39
N ILE A 60 9.78 -1.56 0.33
CA ILE A 60 9.18 -0.23 0.38
C ILE A 60 7.68 -0.26 0.74
N HIS A 61 7.00 -1.39 0.54
CA HIS A 61 5.59 -1.56 0.88
C HIS A 61 5.36 -1.81 2.37
N THR A 62 6.42 -2.14 3.12
CA THR A 62 6.36 -2.41 4.56
C THR A 62 7.57 -1.83 5.31
N PRO A 63 7.81 -0.50 5.26
CA PRO A 63 8.97 0.11 5.91
C PRO A 63 8.97 -0.12 7.43
N TRP A 64 7.81 -0.19 8.08
CA TRP A 64 7.70 -0.45 9.51
C TRP A 64 8.11 -1.87 9.93
N ALA A 65 8.23 -2.80 8.98
CA ALA A 65 8.67 -4.17 9.23
C ALA A 65 10.19 -4.37 8.99
N LEU A 66 10.88 -3.31 8.55
CA LEU A 66 12.33 -3.32 8.38
C LEU A 66 13.05 -3.24 9.72
N ASN A 67 14.26 -3.80 9.76
CA ASN A 67 15.11 -3.67 10.94
C ASN A 67 15.65 -2.23 11.05
N SER A 68 16.03 -1.83 12.26
CA SER A 68 16.51 -0.47 12.53
C SER A 68 17.75 -0.09 11.72
N ALA A 69 18.59 -1.06 11.34
CA ALA A 69 19.78 -0.81 10.54
C ALA A 69 19.44 -0.44 9.09
N ALA A 70 18.48 -1.14 8.48
CA ALA A 70 17.97 -0.86 7.14
C ALA A 70 17.24 0.48 7.09
N LEU A 71 16.43 0.79 8.11
CA LEU A 71 15.77 2.09 8.25
C LEU A 71 16.78 3.23 8.39
N SER A 72 17.80 3.06 9.24
CA SER A 72 18.86 4.04 9.42
C SER A 72 19.68 4.24 8.13
N GLN A 73 20.01 3.16 7.42
CA GLN A 73 20.69 3.23 6.14
C GLN A 73 19.85 3.95 5.06
N ALA A 74 18.53 3.79 5.12
CA ALA A 74 17.60 4.48 4.24
C ALA A 74 17.30 5.93 4.68
N GLY A 75 17.77 6.36 5.85
CA GLY A 75 17.46 7.69 6.40
C GLY A 75 15.99 7.84 6.83
N VAL A 76 15.30 6.74 7.14
CA VAL A 76 13.87 6.73 7.48
C VAL A 76 13.69 6.57 8.98
N THR A 77 13.10 7.58 9.63
CA THR A 77 12.65 7.48 11.03
C THR A 77 11.12 7.37 11.08
N LEU A 78 10.61 6.26 11.63
CA LEU A 78 9.17 6.05 11.77
C LEU A 78 8.59 6.98 12.84
N GLY A 79 7.58 7.76 12.47
CA GLY A 79 6.95 8.79 13.30
C GLY A 79 7.51 10.20 13.08
N GLU A 80 8.65 10.34 12.40
CA GLU A 80 9.24 11.64 12.06
C GLU A 80 9.31 11.84 10.55
N THR A 81 10.10 11.03 9.85
CA THR A 81 10.30 11.11 8.39
C THR A 81 9.21 10.38 7.62
N TYR A 82 8.70 9.28 8.17
CA TYR A 82 7.60 8.51 7.60
C TYR A 82 6.65 8.03 8.70
N PRO A 83 5.32 8.12 8.55
CA PRO A 83 4.39 7.79 9.63
C PRO A 83 4.41 6.30 9.99
N GLN A 84 4.06 6.02 11.26
CA GLN A 84 3.72 4.66 11.65
C GLN A 84 2.37 4.25 11.03
N PRO A 85 2.17 2.96 10.71
CA PRO A 85 0.91 2.50 10.15
C PRO A 85 -0.23 2.74 11.15
N VAL A 86 -1.23 3.52 10.73
CA VAL A 86 -2.38 3.89 11.57
C VAL A 86 -3.24 2.67 11.91
N VAL A 87 -3.37 1.75 10.96
CA VAL A 87 -4.12 0.49 11.13
C VAL A 87 -3.31 -0.64 10.52
N THR A 88 -3.11 -1.70 11.30
CA THR A 88 -2.53 -2.97 10.82
C THR A 88 -3.51 -4.10 11.10
N ALA A 89 -3.91 -4.80 10.05
CA ALA A 89 -4.80 -5.95 10.18
C ALA A 89 -3.96 -7.22 10.42
N PRO A 90 -4.19 -7.99 11.50
CA PRO A 90 -3.40 -9.19 11.83
C PRO A 90 -3.36 -10.22 10.68
N GLU A 91 -4.42 -10.31 9.88
CA GLU A 91 -4.54 -11.21 8.74
C GLU A 91 -3.57 -10.90 7.58
N TRP A 92 -2.98 -9.71 7.55
CA TRP A 92 -2.00 -9.32 6.53
C TRP A 92 -0.56 -9.68 6.91
N SER A 93 -0.32 -10.09 8.16
CA SER A 93 1.00 -10.51 8.67
C SER A 93 1.70 -11.53 7.77
N ARG A 94 0.96 -12.44 7.14
CA ARG A 94 1.52 -13.43 6.20
C ARG A 94 2.23 -12.79 5.00
N HIS A 95 1.76 -11.63 4.52
CA HIS A 95 2.35 -10.91 3.39
C HIS A 95 3.50 -9.99 3.81
N ILE A 96 3.57 -9.65 5.10
CA ILE A 96 4.70 -8.91 5.69
C ILE A 96 5.90 -9.83 5.88
N ASN A 97 5.63 -11.09 6.26
CA ASN A 97 6.66 -12.09 6.59
C ASN A 97 7.00 -13.02 5.41
N GLN A 98 6.32 -12.92 4.28
CA GLN A 98 6.68 -13.60 3.04
C GLN A 98 7.86 -12.86 2.41
N ARG A 99 9.04 -13.09 2.99
CA ARG A 99 10.35 -12.78 2.42
C ARG A 99 10.91 -14.02 1.73
#